data_AF-A0ABD3FT25-F1
#
_entry.id   AF-A0ABD3FT25-F1
#
_cell.length_a   1.000
_cell.length_b   1.000
_cell.length_c   1.000
_cell.angle_alpha   90.00
_cell.angle_beta   90.00
_cell.angle_gamma   90.00
#
_symmetry.space_group_name_H-M   'P 1'
#
loop_
_entity.id
_entity.type
_entity.pdbx_description
1 polymer ?
#
loop_
_entity_poly.entity_id
_entity_poly.type
_entity_poly.pdbx_seq_one_letter_code
_entity_poly.pdbx_strand_id
1 'polypeptide(L)'
;MDMLSVDVLPPPGHEGDDEATEDHTLLRLHVSSTSLQDGSDDAAAMAEDEAPGFEASQSPNQTHSHRSSGGRRHCIGKGIQLILLRKYVQCAKQFNRIPDRLTTEQLLEQGYDEFYYQGGNLNEPRLNYAAFLKLVRNRRSEVTKQNRRAGRINPR
;
A
#
# COMPACT_ATOMS: atom_id res chain seq x y z
N MET A 1 11.94 64.53 7.10
CA MET A 1 13.25 64.06 6.60
C MET A 1 13.39 62.64 7.14
N ASP A 2 13.20 61.56 6.40
CA ASP A 2 13.14 61.29 4.95
C ASP A 2 12.36 59.97 4.79
N MET A 3 11.23 59.92 4.07
CA MET A 3 11.11 59.45 2.69
C MET A 3 12.18 58.45 2.23
N LEU A 4 11.83 57.16 2.23
CA LEU A 4 12.37 56.21 1.25
C LEU A 4 11.21 55.48 0.58
N SER A 5 10.85 56.06 -0.56
CA SER A 5 10.13 55.42 -1.65
C SER A 5 11.11 54.47 -2.37
N VAL A 6 10.69 53.25 -2.66
CA VAL A 6 11.31 52.46 -3.74
C VAL A 6 10.18 51.85 -4.56
N ASP A 7 9.78 52.63 -5.55
CA ASP A 7 9.15 52.21 -6.79
C ASP A 7 10.07 51.20 -7.51
N VAL A 8 9.58 50.04 -7.92
CA VAL A 8 10.10 49.27 -9.08
C VAL A 8 9.01 48.29 -9.54
N LEU A 9 8.52 48.54 -10.75
CA LEU A 9 7.72 47.64 -11.62
C LEU A 9 8.63 47.22 -12.82
N PRO A 10 8.21 46.30 -13.72
CA PRO A 10 8.86 45.04 -14.21
C PRO A 10 9.83 45.26 -15.43
N PRO A 11 10.34 44.28 -16.27
CA PRO A 11 9.89 42.91 -16.68
C PRO A 11 11.05 41.87 -16.90
N PRO A 12 10.87 40.66 -17.53
CA PRO A 12 10.59 40.43 -18.96
C PRO A 12 9.43 39.41 -19.18
N GLY A 13 8.63 39.45 -20.24
CA GLY A 13 9.07 39.37 -21.63
C GLY A 13 9.45 37.93 -21.99
N HIS A 14 8.48 37.01 -22.08
CA HIS A 14 8.68 35.73 -22.76
C HIS A 14 7.62 35.60 -23.86
N GLU A 15 7.84 36.35 -24.93
CA GLU A 15 7.40 35.95 -26.25
C GLU A 15 8.53 35.11 -26.86
N GLY A 16 8.18 33.88 -27.24
CA GLY A 16 9.07 32.87 -27.76
C GLY A 16 8.22 31.73 -28.29
N ASP A 17 7.63 32.02 -29.44
CA ASP A 17 6.91 31.13 -30.34
C ASP A 17 7.82 30.03 -30.93
N ASP A 18 7.17 29.00 -31.47
CA ASP A 18 7.65 28.06 -32.49
C ASP A 18 8.67 26.95 -32.12
N GLU A 19 8.20 25.69 -32.06
CA GLU A 19 8.27 24.74 -33.19
C GLU A 19 8.05 23.29 -32.72
N ALA A 20 7.40 22.55 -33.62
CA ALA A 20 6.88 21.21 -33.49
C ALA A 20 7.90 20.14 -33.03
N THR A 21 7.38 19.12 -32.33
CA THR A 21 7.71 17.73 -32.69
C THR A 21 6.62 16.81 -32.19
N GLU A 22 5.79 16.44 -33.16
CA GLU A 22 4.81 15.38 -33.12
C GLU A 22 5.56 14.05 -33.05
N ASP A 23 5.43 13.31 -31.95
CA ASP A 23 5.78 11.88 -31.95
C ASP A 23 4.61 11.06 -31.45
N HIS A 24 3.90 10.55 -32.45
CA HIS A 24 2.78 9.63 -32.37
C HIS A 24 3.19 8.32 -31.67
N THR A 25 2.89 8.19 -30.39
CA THR A 25 2.78 6.87 -29.77
C THR A 25 1.31 6.47 -29.77
N LEU A 26 0.92 5.83 -30.88
CA LEU A 26 -0.39 5.23 -31.09
C LEU A 26 -0.81 4.40 -29.87
N LEU A 27 -1.93 4.79 -29.28
CA LEU A 27 -2.68 4.06 -28.26
C LEU A 27 -3.00 2.66 -28.79
N ARG A 28 -2.20 1.67 -28.42
CA ARG A 28 -2.52 0.25 -28.66
C ARG A 28 -3.57 -0.18 -27.63
N LEU A 29 -4.83 0.17 -27.91
CA LEU A 29 -6.01 -0.34 -27.22
C LEU A 29 -6.05 -1.88 -27.36
N HIS A 30 -5.67 -2.58 -26.31
CA HIS A 30 -5.95 -4.00 -26.17
C HIS A 30 -7.43 -4.17 -25.81
N VAL A 31 -8.26 -4.40 -26.83
CA VAL A 31 -9.62 -4.92 -26.65
C VAL A 31 -9.48 -6.40 -26.28
N SER A 32 -9.66 -6.72 -25.00
CA SER A 32 -9.83 -8.11 -24.57
C SER A 32 -11.22 -8.57 -24.99
N SER A 33 -11.27 -9.44 -25.99
CA SER A 33 -12.48 -10.16 -26.37
C SER A 33 -12.95 -11.02 -25.20
N THR A 34 -14.17 -10.75 -24.72
CA THR A 34 -14.93 -11.67 -23.88
C THR A 34 -15.35 -12.86 -24.73
N SER A 35 -14.74 -14.03 -24.53
CA SER A 35 -15.24 -15.29 -25.06
C SER A 35 -16.42 -15.75 -24.19
N LEU A 36 -17.62 -15.71 -24.75
CA LEU A 36 -18.83 -16.30 -24.19
C LEU A 36 -18.97 -17.76 -24.65
N GLN A 37 -19.48 -18.60 -23.74
CA GLN A 37 -20.14 -19.91 -23.95
C GLN A 37 -19.22 -21.03 -24.45
N ASP A 38 -19.34 -22.30 -24.05
CA ASP A 38 -20.53 -23.12 -23.89
C ASP A 38 -20.16 -24.48 -23.22
N GLY A 39 -21.15 -25.17 -22.64
CA GLY A 39 -21.11 -26.60 -22.30
C GLY A 39 -20.73 -26.95 -20.86
N SER A 40 -21.44 -27.78 -20.11
CA SER A 40 -22.64 -28.57 -20.37
C SER A 40 -23.15 -29.01 -18.99
N ASP A 41 -24.45 -28.89 -18.77
CA ASP A 41 -25.19 -29.60 -17.73
C ASP A 41 -25.25 -31.08 -18.15
N ASP A 42 -24.93 -32.01 -17.25
CA ASP A 42 -25.69 -33.25 -16.97
C ASP A 42 -24.90 -34.15 -16.00
N ALA A 43 -25.56 -34.59 -14.93
CA ALA A 43 -25.50 -35.91 -14.30
C ALA A 43 -25.73 -35.81 -12.78
N ALA A 44 -27.00 -35.65 -12.42
CA ALA A 44 -27.51 -36.15 -11.16
C ALA A 44 -27.50 -37.68 -11.19
N ALA A 45 -26.88 -38.32 -10.20
CA ALA A 45 -27.18 -39.71 -9.85
C ALA A 45 -27.17 -39.84 -8.33
N MET A 46 -28.34 -40.15 -7.81
CA MET A 46 -28.70 -40.39 -6.42
C MET A 46 -28.30 -41.81 -6.00
N ALA A 47 -28.11 -41.98 -4.68
CA ALA A 47 -28.37 -43.20 -3.88
C ALA A 47 -27.50 -44.45 -4.13
N GLU A 48 -27.22 -45.39 -3.22
CA GLU A 48 -27.41 -45.63 -1.77
C GLU A 48 -26.61 -46.93 -1.46
N ASP A 49 -26.17 -47.08 -0.20
CA ASP A 49 -25.95 -48.33 0.57
C ASP A 49 -24.67 -49.23 0.53
N GLU A 50 -24.20 -49.52 1.76
CA GLU A 50 -23.54 -50.73 2.35
C GLU A 50 -22.15 -51.22 1.88
N ALA A 51 -21.13 -51.64 2.66
CA ALA A 51 -20.61 -51.49 4.04
C ALA A 51 -19.14 -52.09 4.06
N PRO A 52 -18.48 -52.44 5.20
CA PRO A 52 -17.17 -51.93 5.60
C PRO A 52 -15.96 -52.89 5.37
N GLY A 53 -14.74 -52.33 5.27
CA GLY A 53 -13.52 -53.11 5.50
C GLY A 53 -12.20 -52.56 4.95
N PHE A 54 -11.20 -52.51 5.83
CA PHE A 54 -9.75 -52.61 5.56
C PHE A 54 -8.98 -51.34 5.16
N GLU A 55 -8.44 -50.70 6.19
CA GLU A 55 -7.08 -50.15 6.33
C GLU A 55 -6.17 -50.18 5.09
N ALA A 56 -5.93 -49.02 4.49
CA ALA A 56 -4.72 -48.75 3.72
C ALA A 56 -4.32 -47.28 3.88
N SER A 57 -3.21 -47.08 4.59
CA SER A 57 -2.49 -45.82 4.71
C SER A 57 -2.15 -45.26 3.33
N GLN A 58 -2.81 -44.18 2.92
CA GLN A 58 -2.29 -43.28 1.90
C GLN A 58 -2.61 -41.85 2.30
N SER A 59 -1.66 -41.21 2.99
CA SER A 59 -1.55 -39.77 3.04
C SER A 59 -1.49 -39.23 1.61
N PRO A 60 -2.48 -38.48 1.12
CA PRO A 60 -2.18 -37.59 0.03
C PRO A 60 -1.37 -36.46 0.65
N ASN A 61 -0.08 -36.41 0.29
CA ASN A 61 0.72 -35.20 0.36
C ASN A 61 -0.10 -34.07 -0.29
N GLN A 62 -0.90 -33.37 0.52
CA GLN A 62 -1.42 -32.07 0.15
C GLN A 62 -0.20 -31.16 0.14
N THR A 63 0.40 -31.11 -1.04
CA THR A 63 1.18 -29.99 -1.51
C THR A 63 0.46 -28.74 -1.03
N HIS A 64 1.04 -28.07 -0.03
CA HIS A 64 0.68 -26.71 0.33
C HIS A 64 0.99 -25.84 -0.90
N SER A 65 0.05 -25.85 -1.83
CA SER A 65 -0.08 -24.88 -2.90
C SER A 65 -0.43 -23.59 -2.18
N HIS A 66 0.60 -22.93 -1.66
CA HIS A 66 0.54 -21.52 -1.34
C HIS A 66 0.43 -20.75 -2.66
N ARG A 67 -0.67 -20.97 -3.39
CA ARG A 67 -1.30 -19.93 -4.19
C ARG A 67 -1.80 -18.89 -3.20
N SER A 68 -0.84 -18.13 -2.66
CA SER A 68 -1.13 -16.76 -2.27
C SER A 68 -1.56 -16.11 -3.56
N SER A 69 -2.88 -16.15 -3.83
CA SER A 69 -3.51 -15.20 -4.72
C SER A 69 -3.14 -13.84 -4.15
N GLY A 70 -2.04 -13.29 -4.65
CA GLY A 70 -1.51 -11.99 -4.30
C GLY A 70 -2.48 -10.97 -4.84
N GLY A 71 -3.67 -10.87 -4.23
CA GLY A 71 -4.53 -9.72 -4.37
C GLY A 71 -3.63 -8.54 -4.12
N ARG A 72 -3.47 -7.70 -5.16
CA ARG A 72 -2.55 -6.57 -5.21
C ARG A 72 -2.65 -5.86 -3.87
N ARG A 73 -1.69 -6.11 -2.98
CA ARG A 73 -1.71 -5.52 -1.65
C ARG A 73 -1.46 -4.05 -1.93
N HIS A 74 -2.48 -3.22 -1.77
CA HIS A 74 -2.35 -1.79 -1.89
C HIS A 74 -1.34 -1.37 -0.81
N CYS A 75 -0.09 -1.25 -1.23
CA CYS A 75 1.01 -0.88 -0.37
C CYS A 75 1.14 0.62 -0.48
N ILE A 76 0.76 1.29 0.59
CA ILE A 76 1.06 2.70 0.80
C ILE A 76 2.58 2.94 0.67
N GLY A 77 2.97 4.04 0.05
CA GLY A 77 4.36 4.41 -0.21
C GLY A 77 5.21 4.50 1.06
N LYS A 78 6.51 4.22 0.92
CA LYS A 78 7.45 4.22 2.07
C LYS A 78 7.62 5.61 2.71
N GLY A 79 7.57 6.67 1.91
CA GLY A 79 7.69 8.05 2.41
C GLY A 79 6.60 8.39 3.41
N ILE A 80 5.33 8.27 3.01
CA ILE A 80 4.19 8.49 3.89
C ILE A 80 4.17 7.50 5.07
N GLN A 81 4.52 6.22 4.89
CA GLN A 81 4.66 5.29 6.02
C GLN A 81 5.61 5.81 7.09
N LEU A 82 6.77 6.35 6.70
CA LEU A 82 7.77 6.88 7.62
C LEU A 82 7.27 8.11 8.36
N ILE A 83 6.59 9.03 7.68
CA ILE A 83 6.01 10.24 8.29
C ILE A 83 4.99 9.84 9.36
N LEU A 84 4.03 8.98 9.00
CA LEU A 84 2.97 8.54 9.90
C LEU A 84 3.52 7.81 11.13
N LEU A 85 4.46 6.88 10.94
CA LEU A 85 5.10 6.16 12.04
C LEU A 85 5.89 7.09 12.96
N ARG A 86 6.61 8.08 12.40
CA ARG A 86 7.37 9.05 13.18
C ARG A 86 6.46 9.88 14.07
N LYS A 87 5.40 10.46 13.51
CA LYS A 87 4.42 11.23 14.28
C LYS A 87 3.79 10.37 15.38
N TYR A 88 3.40 9.13 15.07
CA TYR A 88 2.76 8.25 16.04
C TYR A 88 3.67 7.93 17.22
N VAL A 89 4.95 7.64 16.95
CA VAL A 89 5.95 7.43 18.01
C VAL A 89 6.18 8.70 18.81
N GLN A 90 6.23 9.87 18.15
CA GLN A 90 6.40 11.16 18.82
C GLN A 90 5.23 11.45 19.77
N CYS A 91 4.00 11.28 19.29
CA CYS A 91 2.79 11.42 20.10
C CYS A 91 2.81 10.46 21.30
N ALA A 92 3.11 9.17 21.06
CA ALA A 92 3.16 8.19 22.14
C ALA A 92 4.22 8.50 23.20
N LYS A 93 5.36 9.07 22.79
CA LYS A 93 6.42 9.53 23.69
C LYS A 93 6.01 10.78 24.48
N GLN A 94 5.40 11.77 23.83
CA GLN A 94 4.99 13.03 24.46
C GLN A 94 3.96 12.80 25.58
N PHE A 95 3.00 11.90 25.36
CA PHE A 95 1.94 11.61 26.32
C PHE A 95 2.22 10.39 27.20
N ASN A 96 3.38 9.73 27.04
CA ASN A 96 3.72 8.45 27.69
C ASN A 96 2.60 7.39 27.61
N ARG A 97 1.80 7.43 26.54
CA ARG A 97 0.59 6.60 26.35
C ARG A 97 0.35 6.34 24.87
N ILE A 98 -0.27 5.20 24.56
CA ILE A 98 -0.76 4.92 23.20
C ILE A 98 -1.83 5.95 22.82
N PRO A 99 -1.70 6.64 21.66
CA PRO A 99 -2.71 7.58 21.17
C PRO A 99 -4.08 6.92 21.05
N ASP A 100 -5.13 7.65 21.45
CA ASP A 100 -6.50 7.19 21.27
C ASP A 100 -6.91 7.26 19.78
N ARG A 101 -8.15 6.86 19.49
CA ARG A 101 -8.66 6.83 18.11
C ARG A 101 -8.67 8.22 17.49
N LEU A 102 -9.23 9.20 18.20
CA LEU A 102 -9.36 10.57 17.69
C LEU A 102 -7.99 11.20 17.42
N THR A 103 -7.06 11.08 18.36
CA THR A 103 -5.68 11.57 18.19
C THR A 103 -4.99 10.87 17.03
N THR A 104 -5.20 9.56 16.88
CA THR A 104 -4.61 8.81 15.75
C THR A 104 -5.18 9.28 14.41
N GLU A 105 -6.49 9.55 14.32
CA GLU A 105 -7.13 10.05 13.10
C GLU A 105 -6.61 11.46 12.73
N GLN A 106 -6.50 12.37 13.71
CA GLN A 106 -5.90 13.70 13.49
C GLN A 106 -4.44 13.62 13.05
N LEU A 107 -3.68 12.70 13.64
CA LEU A 107 -2.29 12.47 13.28
C LEU A 107 -2.13 11.96 11.85
N LEU A 108 -3.06 11.10 11.40
CA LEU A 108 -3.08 10.63 10.02
C LEU A 108 -3.31 11.81 9.08
N GLU A 109 -4.31 12.64 9.35
CA GLU A 109 -4.60 13.84 8.56
C GLU A 109 -3.37 14.75 8.43
N GLN A 110 -2.81 15.17 9.57
CA GLN A 110 -1.60 16.00 9.62
C GLN A 110 -0.40 15.36 8.91
N GLY A 111 -0.30 14.04 8.93
CA GLY A 111 0.76 13.30 8.25
C GLY A 111 0.60 13.25 6.73
N TYR A 112 -0.64 13.17 6.23
CA TYR A 112 -0.91 13.31 4.80
C TYR A 112 -0.68 14.74 4.33
N ASP A 113 -1.11 15.74 5.10
CA ASP A 113 -0.88 17.16 4.77
C ASP A 113 0.61 17.46 4.65
N GLU A 114 1.41 16.98 5.62
CA GLU A 114 2.87 17.10 5.56
C GLU A 114 3.47 16.38 4.34
N PHE A 115 2.97 15.18 4.03
CA PHE A 115 3.44 14.42 2.88
C PHE A 115 3.15 15.15 1.56
N TYR A 116 1.96 15.72 1.40
CA TYR A 116 1.60 16.48 0.20
C TYR A 116 2.37 17.80 0.12
N TYR A 117 2.58 18.48 1.24
CA TYR A 117 3.40 19.69 1.29
C TYR A 117 4.85 19.43 0.86
N GLN A 118 5.38 18.24 1.12
CA GLN A 118 6.71 17.82 0.68
C GLN A 118 6.77 17.34 -0.80
N GLY A 119 5.69 17.52 -1.57
CA GLY A 119 5.61 17.05 -2.96
C GLY A 119 5.29 15.55 -3.09
N GLY A 120 4.72 14.93 -2.05
CA GLY A 120 4.28 13.55 -2.06
C GLY A 120 3.14 13.30 -3.07
N ASN A 121 3.05 12.05 -3.55
CA ASN A 121 2.06 11.67 -4.56
C ASN A 121 0.62 11.76 -4.01
N LEU A 122 -0.20 12.61 -4.62
CA LEU A 122 -1.62 12.81 -4.28
C LEU A 122 -2.49 11.57 -4.51
N ASN A 123 -2.04 10.64 -5.35
CA ASN A 123 -2.74 9.38 -5.63
C ASN A 123 -2.43 8.27 -4.61
N GLU A 124 -1.65 8.56 -3.56
CA GLU A 124 -1.36 7.59 -2.50
C GLU A 124 -2.64 7.25 -1.70
N PRO A 125 -2.93 5.96 -1.47
CA PRO A 125 -4.11 5.55 -0.74
C PRO A 125 -4.05 6.03 0.71
N ARG A 126 -5.10 6.72 1.16
CA ARG A 126 -5.21 7.14 2.56
C ARG A 126 -5.56 5.96 3.46
N LEU A 127 -4.73 5.74 4.47
CA LEU A 127 -5.00 4.78 5.53
C LEU A 127 -6.09 5.30 6.46
N ASN A 128 -7.07 4.45 6.75
CA ASN A 128 -7.94 4.65 7.89
C ASN A 128 -7.26 4.19 9.19
N TYR A 129 -7.87 4.52 10.33
CA TYR A 129 -7.39 4.16 11.67
C TYR A 129 -6.98 2.68 11.79
N ALA A 130 -7.85 1.76 11.38
CA ALA A 130 -7.61 0.32 11.50
C ALA A 130 -6.44 -0.16 10.62
N ALA A 131 -6.35 0.34 9.39
CA ALA A 131 -5.26 0.02 8.47
C ALA A 131 -3.92 0.55 9.00
N PHE A 132 -3.92 1.75 9.58
CA PHE A 132 -2.74 2.31 10.21
C PHE A 132 -2.27 1.51 11.43
N LEU A 133 -3.17 1.08 12.31
CA LEU A 133 -2.78 0.23 13.44
C LEU A 133 -2.20 -1.12 12.99
N LYS A 134 -2.72 -1.69 11.89
CA LYS A 134 -2.11 -2.89 11.27
C LYS A 134 -0.69 -2.59 10.78
N LEU A 135 -0.45 -1.44 10.16
CA LEU A 135 0.88 -0.98 9.75
C LEU A 135 1.83 -0.89 10.95
N VAL A 136 1.41 -0.25 12.05
CA VAL A 136 2.20 -0.12 13.28
C VAL A 136 2.56 -1.49 13.86
N ARG A 137 1.59 -2.40 13.98
CA ARG A 137 1.82 -3.76 14.50
C ARG A 137 2.77 -4.56 13.60
N ASN A 138 2.60 -4.46 12.29
CA ASN A 138 3.47 -5.11 11.32
C ASN A 138 4.91 -4.61 11.48
N ARG A 139 5.11 -3.27 11.51
CA ARG A 139 6.43 -2.67 11.66
C ARG A 139 7.13 -3.11 12.95
N ARG A 140 6.41 -3.14 14.08
CA ARG A 140 6.95 -3.65 15.35
C ARG A 140 7.44 -5.09 15.21
N SER A 141 6.64 -5.94 14.57
CA SER A 141 6.99 -7.34 14.34
C SER A 141 8.21 -7.49 13.43
N GLU A 142 8.33 -6.64 12.41
CA GLU A 142 9.49 -6.61 11.51
C GLU A 142 10.77 -6.24 12.28
N VAL A 143 10.72 -5.18 13.10
CA VAL A 143 11.86 -4.75 13.92
C VAL A 143 12.28 -5.84 14.91
N THR A 144 11.32 -6.48 15.60
CA THR A 144 11.65 -7.60 16.51
C THR A 144 12.31 -8.77 15.76
N LYS A 145 11.83 -9.10 14.54
CA LYS A 145 12.45 -10.14 13.71
C LYS A 145 13.85 -9.75 13.25
N GLN A 146 14.07 -8.49 12.86
CA GLN A 146 15.38 -7.98 12.47
C GLN A 146 16.37 -8.04 13.62
N ASN A 147 15.99 -7.60 14.83
CA ASN A 147 16.85 -7.67 16.01
C ASN A 147 17.24 -9.12 16.35
N ARG A 148 16.29 -10.07 16.25
CA ARG A 148 16.58 -11.50 16.48
C ARG A 148 17.51 -12.09 15.41
N ARG A 149 17.39 -11.66 14.16
CA ARG A 149 18.28 -12.10 13.07
C ARG A 149 19.67 -11.50 13.20
N ALA A 150 19.77 -10.21 13.52
CA ALA A 150 21.06 -9.54 13.77
C ALA A 150 21.82 -10.18 14.94
N GLY A 151 21.13 -10.53 16.03
CA GLY A 151 21.73 -11.25 17.16
C GLY A 151 22.16 -12.69 16.86
N ARG A 152 21.76 -13.27 15.72
CA ARG A 152 22.20 -14.61 15.27
C ARG A 152 23.39 -14.59 14.33
N ILE A 153 23.72 -13.44 13.73
CA ILE A 153 24.80 -13.31 12.73
C ILE A 153 26.15 -12.97 13.40
N ASN A 154 26.16 -12.61 14.68
CA ASN A 154 27.36 -12.54 15.51
C ASN A 154 27.40 -13.71 16.51
N PRO A 155 27.71 -14.96 16.09
CA PRO A 155 28.27 -15.91 17.04
C PRO A 155 29.68 -15.42 17.40
N ARG A 156 29.91 -15.35 18.71
CA ARG A 156 31.17 -14.93 19.33
C ARG A 156 32.30 -15.91 19.03
#